data_AF-A0A943KXU0-F1
#
_entry.id   AF-A0A943KXU0-F1
#
_cell.length_a   1.000
_cell.length_b   1.000
_cell.length_c   1.000
_cell.angle_alpha   90.00
_cell.angle_beta   90.00
_cell.angle_gamma   90.00
#
_symmetry.space_group_name_H-M   'P 1'
#
loop_
_entity.id
_entity.type
_entity.pdbx_description
1 polymer ?
#
loop_
_entity_poly.entity_id
_entity_poly.type
_entity_poly.pdbx_seq_one_letter_code
_entity_poly.pdbx_strand_id
1 'polypeptide(L)' 'MKFNKENMGKYNLIKSKDTFKCSVCNEETNYIDYWSDNKFCSTECKDKYYNWIKNNKDMIV' A
#
# COMPACT_ATOMS: atom_id res chain seq x y z
N MET A 1 -4.07 -5.97 -8.99
CA MET A 1 -3.30 -7.24 -8.88
C MET A 1 -2.67 -7.38 -7.50
N LYS A 2 -2.74 -8.56 -6.87
CA LYS A 2 -2.05 -8.82 -5.59
C LYS A 2 -0.53 -8.73 -5.77
N PHE A 3 0.19 -8.31 -4.73
CA PHE A 3 1.65 -8.23 -4.78
C PHE A 3 2.28 -9.63 -4.97
N ASN A 4 3.30 -9.70 -5.81
CA ASN A 4 4.14 -10.88 -6.02
C ASN A 4 5.60 -10.52 -5.72
N LYS A 5 6.46 -11.53 -5.51
CA LYS A 5 7.87 -11.33 -5.11
C LYS A 5 8.63 -10.37 -6.06
N GLU A 6 8.37 -10.44 -7.36
CA GLU A 6 9.03 -9.60 -8.37
C GLU A 6 8.63 -8.13 -8.27
N ASN A 7 7.38 -7.85 -7.90
CA ASN A 7 6.87 -6.49 -7.78
C ASN A 7 7.16 -5.87 -6.40
N MET A 8 7.39 -6.66 -5.35
CA MET A 8 7.68 -6.12 -4.01
C MET A 8 8.87 -5.16 -3.99
N GLY A 9 9.93 -5.46 -4.74
CA GLY A 9 11.11 -4.58 -4.87
C GLY A 9 10.81 -3.26 -5.59
N LYS A 10 9.90 -3.28 -6.57
CA LYS A 10 9.49 -2.07 -7.29
C LYS A 10 8.60 -1.16 -6.45
N TYR A 11 7.80 -1.73 -5.56
CA TYR A 11 6.83 -1.01 -4.75
C TYR A 11 7.30 -0.71 -3.32
N ASN A 12 8.58 -0.91 -3.00
CA ASN A 12 9.11 -0.67 -1.66
C ASN A 12 8.31 -1.41 -0.56
N LEU A 13 7.98 -2.68 -0.80
CA LEU A 13 7.18 -3.48 0.12
C LEU A 13 8.03 -4.51 0.84
N ILE A 14 7.78 -4.64 2.13
CA ILE A 14 8.27 -5.74 2.95
C ILE A 14 7.12 -6.68 3.31
N LYS A 15 7.43 -7.97 3.43
CA LYS A 15 6.47 -8.96 3.94
C LYS A 15 6.64 -9.05 5.46
N SER A 16 5.61 -8.70 6.20
CA SER A 16 5.55 -8.93 7.65
C SER A 16 5.13 -10.37 7.95
N LYS A 17 5.45 -10.83 9.16
CA LYS A 17 4.92 -12.08 9.71
C LYS A 17 3.48 -11.93 10.19
N ASP A 18 3.09 -10.71 10.55
CA ASP A 18 1.75 -10.39 11.05
C ASP A 18 0.78 -10.07 9.92
N THR A 19 -0.51 -10.28 10.20
CA THR A 19 -1.61 -9.93 9.30
C THR A 19 -2.24 -8.62 9.77
N PHE A 20 -2.34 -7.66 8.84
CA PHE A 20 -2.92 -6.34 9.04
C PHE A 20 -4.11 -6.13 8.11
N LYS A 21 -4.79 -4.99 8.27
CA LYS A 21 -5.84 -4.54 7.35
C LYS A 21 -5.25 -3.55 6.34
N CYS A 22 -5.66 -3.69 5.08
CA CYS A 22 -5.29 -2.81 3.99
C CYS A 22 -5.89 -1.41 4.22
N SER A 23 -5.07 -0.36 4.12
CA SER A 23 -5.48 1.04 4.31
C SER A 23 -6.55 1.54 3.33
N VAL A 24 -6.87 0.76 2.27
CA VAL A 24 -7.75 1.20 1.16
C VAL A 24 -9.03 0.38 1.08
N CYS A 25 -8.95 -0.94 1.16
CA CYS A 25 -10.10 -1.84 1.02
C CYS A 25 -10.42 -2.64 2.29
N ASN A 26 -9.64 -2.46 3.35
CA ASN A 26 -9.78 -3.18 4.63
C ASN A 26 -9.65 -4.71 4.54
N GLU A 27 -9.16 -5.24 3.42
CA GLU A 27 -8.81 -6.66 3.28
C GLU A 27 -7.56 -7.01 4.08
N GLU A 28 -7.38 -8.30 4.38
CA GLU A 28 -6.18 -8.77 5.07
C GLU A 28 -4.94 -8.71 4.18
N THR A 29 -3.84 -8.22 4.73
CA THR A 29 -2.54 -8.14 4.08
C THR A 29 -1.41 -8.37 5.06
N ASN A 30 -0.30 -8.91 4.57
CA ASN A 30 0.96 -8.99 5.30
C ASN A 30 2.06 -8.16 4.60
N TYR A 31 1.67 -7.22 3.74
CA TYR A 31 2.59 -6.33 3.05
C TYR A 31 2.54 -4.93 3.65
N ILE A 32 3.72 -4.43 4.01
CA ILE A 32 3.93 -3.09 4.56
C ILE A 32 4.81 -2.30 3.59
N ASP A 33 4.38 -1.08 3.29
CA ASP A 33 5.17 -0.08 2.58
C ASP A 33 6.15 0.57 3.57
N TYR A 34 7.44 0.26 3.45
CA TYR A 34 8.42 0.71 4.44
C TYR A 34 8.73 2.22 4.36
N TRP A 35 8.28 2.94 3.33
CA TRP A 35 8.44 4.40 3.25
C TRP A 35 7.34 5.16 3.97
N SER A 36 6.13 4.60 4.03
CA SER A 36 4.96 5.31 4.57
C SER A 36 4.28 4.58 5.74
N ASP A 37 4.80 3.42 6.12
CA ASP A 37 4.18 2.47 7.06
C ASP A 37 2.74 2.09 6.68
N ASN A 38 2.31 2.35 5.44
CA ASN A 38 0.98 1.97 4.99
C ASN A 38 0.92 0.48 4.67
N LYS A 39 -0.27 -0.09 4.84
CA LYS A 39 -0.51 -1.52 4.62
C LYS A 39 -1.38 -1.67 3.38
N PHE A 40 -0.87 -2.34 2.34
CA PHE A 40 -1.59 -2.49 1.07
C PHE A 40 -1.73 -3.98 0.72
N CYS A 41 -2.89 -4.41 0.21
CA CYS A 41 -3.09 -5.79 -0.24
C CYS A 41 -2.71 -6.00 -1.73
N SER A 42 -2.63 -4.91 -2.51
CA SER A 42 -2.45 -4.95 -3.96
C SER A 42 -1.79 -3.68 -4.49
N THR A 43 -1.19 -3.78 -5.68
CA THR A 43 -0.61 -2.62 -6.39
C THR A 43 -1.65 -1.55 -6.64
N GLU A 44 -2.86 -1.98 -7.01
CA GLU A 44 -4.01 -1.12 -7.26
C GLU A 44 -4.43 -0.30 -6.03
N CYS A 45 -4.43 -0.92 -4.84
CA CYS A 45 -4.70 -0.19 -3.60
C CYS A 45 -3.62 0.87 -3.34
N LYS A 46 -2.35 0.52 -3.53
CA LYS A 46 -1.25 1.48 -3.37
C LYS A 46 -1.40 2.65 -4.35
N ASP A 47 -1.60 2.37 -5.64
CA ASP A 47 -1.76 3.39 -6.67
C ASP A 47 -2.97 4.29 -6.39
N LYS A 48 -4.10 3.70 -5.97
CA LYS A 48 -5.30 4.46 -5.59
C LYS A 48 -5.03 5.41 -4.43
N TYR A 49 -4.30 4.95 -3.40
CA TYR A 49 -3.93 5.77 -2.25
C TYR A 49 -3.02 6.94 -2.64
N TYR A 50 -1.94 6.68 -3.37
CA TYR A 50 -1.00 7.73 -3.77
C TYR A 50 -1.59 8.69 -4.82
N ASN A 51 -2.45 8.21 -5.72
CA ASN A 51 -3.21 9.08 -6.62
C ASN A 51 -4.20 9.96 -5.84
N TRP A 52 -4.87 9.40 -4.83
CA TRP A 52 -5.73 10.19 -3.96
C TRP A 52 -4.94 11.27 -3.21
N ILE A 53 -3.80 10.93 -2.60
CA ILE A 53 -2.92 11.93 -1.96
C ILE A 53 -2.48 13.00 -2.97
N LYS A 54 -2.06 12.61 -4.17
CA LYS A 54 -1.61 13.55 -5.21
C LYS A 54 -2.72 14.50 -5.63
N ASN A 55 -3.96 14.02 -5.76
CA ASN A 55 -5.11 14.81 -6.19
C ASN A 55 -5.72 15.65 -5.06
N ASN A 56 -5.51 15.26 -3.80
CA ASN A 56 -6.01 15.98 -2.61
C ASN A 56 -4.89 16.69 -1.86
N LYS A 57 -3.73 16.90 -2.52
CA LYS A 57 -2.56 17.53 -1.91
C LYS A 57 -2.84 18.97 -1.49
N ASP A 58 -3.78 19.63 -2.16
CA ASP A 58 -4.27 20.98 -1.85
C ASP A 58 -5.36 21.01 -0.76
N MET A 59 -5.86 19.86 -0.29
CA MET A 59 -6.81 19.77 0.84
C MET A 59 -6.11 19.54 2.19
N ILE A 60 -4.79 19.35 2.18
CA ILE A 60 -3.95 19.27 3.38
C ILE A 60 -3.23 20.63 3.52
N VAL A 61 -4.00 21.69 3.70
CA VAL A 61 -3.54 23.02 4.16
C VAL A 61 -4.50 23.52 5.22
#